data_AF-A0A2U1CKW0-F1
#
_entry.id   AF-A0A2U1CKW0-F1
#
_cell.length_a   1.000
_cell.length_b   1.000
_cell.length_c   1.000
_cell.angle_alpha   90.00
_cell.angle_beta   90.00
_cell.angle_gamma   90.00
#
_symmetry.space_group_name_H-M   'P 1'
#
loop_
_entity.id
_entity.type
_entity.pdbx_description
1 polymer ?
#
loop_
_entity_poly.entity_id
_entity_poly.type
_entity_poly.pdbx_seq_one_letter_code
_entity_poly.pdbx_strand_id
1 'polypeptide(L)'
;MGHLAAVLGEPAFATALLELVRKYADVDQLALFALDESSGFEPIFNTGTLLAPQAAARLSRLYCRKYFQLDPLFDRVARYGNDKGAHTEVHNSAASQPDPLRRYLGFGAKCSLIFEKNGQTYYLSLYRRAGSPHFSDAECSMLEQLAPPLRGLIHAHHRLTHEREEEAWPSQAAMHSHDCRSAEQLFFSVHYLLARDEA
;
A
#
# COMPACT_ATOMS: atom_id res chain seq x y z
N MET A 1 -19.61 -1.88 -3.13
CA MET A 1 -19.23 -3.29 -3.29
C MET A 1 -19.52 -3.83 -4.69
N GLY A 2 -20.75 -3.76 -5.22
CA GLY A 2 -21.06 -4.29 -6.57
C GLY A 2 -20.17 -3.76 -7.71
N HIS A 3 -19.89 -2.45 -7.73
CA HIS A 3 -18.97 -1.88 -8.72
C HIS A 3 -17.53 -2.38 -8.57
N LEU A 4 -17.02 -2.50 -7.34
CA LEU A 4 -15.67 -2.98 -7.05
C LEU A 4 -15.47 -4.45 -7.48
N ALA A 5 -16.50 -5.28 -7.29
CA ALA A 5 -16.48 -6.67 -7.74
C ALA A 5 -16.49 -6.80 -9.27
N ALA A 6 -17.11 -5.87 -9.98
CA ALA A 6 -17.21 -5.89 -11.45
C ALA A 6 -15.88 -5.59 -12.16
N VAL A 7 -14.89 -5.04 -11.45
CA VAL A 7 -13.57 -4.65 -12.01
C VAL A 7 -12.42 -5.45 -11.40
N LEU A 8 -12.69 -6.63 -10.82
CA LEU A 8 -11.65 -7.52 -10.29
C LEU A 8 -10.66 -7.92 -11.41
N GLY A 9 -9.36 -7.96 -11.07
CA GLY A 9 -8.27 -8.19 -12.04
C GLY A 9 -8.02 -7.06 -13.04
N GLU A 10 -8.78 -5.97 -13.00
CA GLU A 10 -8.60 -4.83 -13.91
C GLU A 10 -7.88 -3.65 -13.25
N PRO A 11 -7.12 -2.82 -14.01
CA PRO A 11 -6.50 -1.60 -13.47
C PRO A 11 -7.48 -0.63 -12.80
N ALA A 12 -8.75 -0.64 -13.24
CA ALA A 12 -9.82 0.20 -12.67
C ALA A 12 -10.16 -0.14 -11.20
N PHE A 13 -9.78 -1.33 -10.70
CA PHE A 13 -10.03 -1.75 -9.33
C PHE A 13 -9.46 -0.78 -8.30
N ALA A 14 -8.23 -0.30 -8.52
CA ALA A 14 -7.54 0.60 -7.61
C ALA A 14 -8.35 1.89 -7.39
N THR A 15 -8.81 2.51 -8.48
CA THR A 15 -9.62 3.74 -8.44
C THR A 15 -11.00 3.47 -7.82
N ALA A 16 -11.65 2.36 -8.18
CA ALA A 16 -12.94 1.98 -7.58
C ALA A 16 -12.84 1.73 -6.07
N LEU A 17 -11.72 1.16 -5.59
CA LEU A 17 -11.47 0.98 -4.17
C LEU A 17 -11.28 2.33 -3.46
N LEU A 18 -10.48 3.22 -4.03
CA LEU A 18 -10.27 4.56 -3.49
C LEU A 18 -11.60 5.34 -3.39
N GLU A 19 -12.43 5.31 -4.43
CA GLU A 19 -13.75 5.93 -4.43
C GLU A 19 -14.69 5.34 -3.37
N LEU A 20 -14.63 4.01 -3.15
CA LEU A 20 -15.39 3.37 -2.08
C LEU A 20 -14.94 3.86 -0.71
N VAL A 21 -13.63 3.89 -0.45
CA VAL A 21 -13.05 4.34 0.82
C VAL A 21 -13.38 5.81 1.10
N ARG A 22 -13.33 6.66 0.07
CA ARG A 22 -13.67 8.10 0.14
C ARG A 22 -15.11 8.40 0.57
N LYS A 23 -16.01 7.42 0.55
CA LYS A 23 -17.37 7.58 1.09
C LYS A 23 -17.41 7.61 2.61
N TYR A 24 -16.34 7.16 3.27
CA TYR A 24 -16.31 6.94 4.71
C TYR A 24 -15.15 7.65 5.42
N ALA A 25 -14.06 7.93 4.71
CA ALA A 25 -12.92 8.64 5.24
C ALA A 25 -12.31 9.54 4.16
N ASP A 26 -11.87 10.73 4.54
CA ASP A 26 -11.14 11.61 3.62
C ASP A 26 -9.75 11.00 3.33
N VAL A 27 -9.50 10.60 2.08
CA VAL A 27 -8.28 9.91 1.65
C VAL A 27 -7.83 10.49 0.31
N ASP A 28 -6.58 10.95 0.27
CA ASP A 28 -5.97 11.52 -0.93
C ASP A 28 -5.18 10.48 -1.74
N GLN A 29 -4.52 9.54 -1.05
CA GLN A 29 -3.70 8.50 -1.68
C GLN A 29 -3.92 7.16 -0.98
N LEU A 30 -3.91 6.09 -1.77
CA LEU A 30 -4.07 4.72 -1.30
C LEU A 30 -2.99 3.84 -1.95
N ALA A 31 -2.22 3.12 -1.14
CA ALA A 31 -1.22 2.16 -1.59
C ALA A 31 -1.52 0.78 -1.00
N LEU A 32 -1.46 -0.26 -1.83
CA LEU A 32 -1.70 -1.64 -1.44
C LEU A 32 -0.49 -2.49 -1.81
N PHE A 33 -0.07 -3.29 -0.83
CA PHE A 33 1.02 -4.25 -0.96
C PHE A 33 0.58 -5.63 -0.51
N ALA A 34 1.20 -6.65 -1.09
CA ALA A 34 1.17 -8.01 -0.58
C ALA A 34 2.55 -8.35 -0.02
N LEU A 35 2.57 -9.12 1.06
CA LEU A 35 3.77 -9.73 1.63
C LEU A 35 3.57 -11.25 1.62
N ASP A 36 4.38 -11.91 0.83
CA ASP A 36 4.51 -13.37 0.81
C ASP A 36 5.85 -13.73 1.50
N GLU A 37 5.81 -14.78 2.31
CA GLU A 37 7.00 -15.27 3.03
C GLU A 37 8.12 -15.70 2.07
N SER A 38 7.76 -16.18 0.87
CA SER A 38 8.74 -16.69 -0.09
C SER A 38 9.33 -15.62 -1.01
N SER A 39 8.52 -14.63 -1.41
CA SER A 39 8.87 -13.63 -2.42
C SER A 39 9.04 -12.20 -1.89
N GLY A 40 8.67 -11.96 -0.63
CA GLY A 40 8.81 -10.67 0.04
C GLY A 40 7.65 -9.72 -0.26
N PHE A 41 7.90 -8.42 -0.13
CA PHE A 41 6.91 -7.38 -0.42
C PHE A 41 6.75 -7.20 -1.93
N GLU A 42 5.51 -7.18 -2.40
CA GLU A 42 5.17 -6.83 -3.77
C GLU A 42 4.14 -5.67 -3.82
N PRO A 43 4.31 -4.74 -4.76
CA PRO A 43 3.35 -3.67 -4.95
C PRO A 43 2.17 -4.15 -5.79
N ILE A 44 0.95 -4.04 -5.27
CA ILE A 44 -0.27 -4.32 -6.05
C ILE A 44 -0.69 -3.06 -6.81
N PHE A 45 -0.89 -1.94 -6.10
CA PHE A 45 -1.11 -0.64 -6.72
C PHE A 45 -0.86 0.52 -5.76
N ASN A 46 -0.74 1.73 -6.32
CA ASN A 46 -0.70 2.99 -5.59
C ASN A 46 -1.40 4.05 -6.43
N THR A 47 -2.52 4.56 -5.92
CA THR A 47 -3.45 5.43 -6.65
C THR A 47 -3.92 6.57 -5.77
N GLY A 48 -4.25 7.71 -6.38
CA GLY A 48 -4.69 8.89 -5.67
C GLY A 48 -4.29 10.18 -6.35
N THR A 49 -4.35 11.26 -5.59
CA THR A 49 -4.14 12.64 -6.06
C THR A 49 -2.91 13.30 -5.48
N LEU A 50 -2.15 12.62 -4.59
CA LEU A 50 -0.91 13.18 -4.03
C LEU A 50 0.29 12.98 -4.94
N LEU A 51 0.28 11.92 -5.75
CA LEU A 51 1.39 11.58 -6.64
C LEU A 51 0.88 11.40 -8.07
N ALA A 52 1.69 11.82 -9.04
CA ALA A 52 1.51 11.42 -10.44
C ALA A 52 1.58 9.87 -10.57
N PRO A 53 0.85 9.25 -11.51
CA PRO A 53 0.80 7.79 -11.62
C PRO A 53 2.17 7.11 -11.75
N GLN A 54 3.11 7.72 -12.50
CA GLN A 54 4.46 7.18 -12.69
C GLN A 54 5.28 7.24 -11.39
N ALA A 55 5.28 8.39 -10.72
CA ALA A 55 5.85 8.55 -9.39
C ALA A 55 5.26 7.58 -8.36
N ALA A 56 3.94 7.37 -8.36
CA ALA A 56 3.26 6.43 -7.46
C ALA A 56 3.73 4.98 -7.68
N ALA A 57 3.75 4.52 -8.93
CA ALA A 57 4.24 3.20 -9.29
C ALA A 57 5.72 3.01 -8.92
N ARG A 58 6.54 4.03 -9.16
CA ARG A 58 7.98 3.99 -8.85
C ARG A 58 8.24 3.97 -7.34
N LEU A 59 7.51 4.77 -6.57
CA LEU A 59 7.56 4.76 -5.11
C LEU A 59 7.21 3.40 -4.54
N SER A 60 6.15 2.75 -5.05
CA SER A 60 5.74 1.42 -4.57
C SER A 60 6.81 0.36 -4.77
N ARG A 61 7.48 0.36 -5.93
CA ARG A 61 8.60 -0.57 -6.18
C ARG A 61 9.78 -0.33 -5.25
N LEU A 62 10.10 0.93 -4.98
CA LEU A 62 11.21 1.28 -4.06
C LEU A 62 10.88 0.96 -2.62
N TYR A 63 9.62 1.17 -2.23
CA TYR A 63 9.11 0.76 -0.93
C TYR A 63 9.34 -0.73 -0.72
N CYS A 64 8.89 -1.57 -1.65
CA CYS A 64 9.04 -3.02 -1.59
C CYS A 64 10.50 -3.48 -1.60
N ARG A 65 11.40 -2.75 -2.28
CA ARG A 65 12.83 -3.10 -2.33
C ARG A 65 13.61 -2.70 -1.08
N LYS A 66 13.29 -1.55 -0.47
CA LYS A 66 14.10 -0.99 0.63
C LYS A 66 13.31 -0.21 1.67
N TYR A 67 12.39 0.67 1.26
CA TYR A 67 11.84 1.63 2.21
C TYR A 67 10.85 1.02 3.22
N PHE A 68 10.39 -0.21 3.01
CA PHE A 68 9.61 -0.92 4.02
C PHE A 68 10.34 -1.01 5.37
N GLN A 69 11.68 -1.08 5.36
CA GLN A 69 12.50 -1.14 6.59
C GLN A 69 12.41 0.13 7.44
N LEU A 70 11.94 1.23 6.85
CA LEU A 70 11.74 2.52 7.51
C LEU A 70 10.29 2.70 7.98
N ASP A 71 9.37 1.81 7.61
CA ASP A 71 7.98 1.87 8.06
C ASP A 71 7.89 1.29 9.49
N PRO A 72 7.46 2.09 10.50
CA PRO A 72 7.32 1.60 11.87
C PRO A 72 6.30 0.46 12.01
N LEU A 73 5.43 0.25 11.01
CA LEU A 73 4.50 -0.86 10.98
C LEU A 73 5.06 -2.14 10.35
N PHE A 74 6.24 -2.10 9.76
CA PHE A 74 6.77 -3.25 9.02
C PHE A 74 6.91 -4.50 9.89
N ASP A 75 7.51 -4.38 11.08
CA ASP A 75 7.65 -5.51 12.01
C ASP A 75 6.29 -6.14 12.37
N ARG A 76 5.24 -5.33 12.41
CA ARG A 76 3.88 -5.79 12.69
C ARG A 76 3.28 -6.49 11.47
N VAL A 77 3.46 -5.94 10.27
CA VAL A 77 3.01 -6.59 9.02
C VAL A 77 3.71 -7.93 8.85
N ALA A 78 5.02 -8.00 9.08
CA ALA A 78 5.82 -9.22 8.96
C ALA A 78 5.41 -10.31 9.97
N ARG A 79 4.91 -9.94 11.15
CA ARG A 79 4.43 -10.89 12.17
C ARG A 79 2.98 -11.29 11.96
N TYR A 80 2.20 -10.51 11.20
CA TYR A 80 0.76 -10.68 11.07
C TYR A 80 0.36 -12.03 10.45
N GLY A 81 1.17 -12.56 9.54
CA GLY A 81 0.94 -13.87 8.91
C GLY A 81 1.18 -15.09 9.82
N ASN A 82 1.78 -14.90 11.00
CA ASN A 82 2.12 -16.01 11.91
C ASN A 82 1.02 -16.38 12.90
N ASP A 83 0.02 -15.51 13.10
CA ASP A 83 -1.13 -15.79 13.97
C ASP A 83 -2.29 -16.36 13.14
N LYS A 84 -2.73 -17.58 13.49
CA LYS A 84 -3.72 -18.39 12.76
C LYS A 84 -5.16 -17.87 12.91
N GLY A 85 -5.41 -16.61 12.56
CA GLY A 85 -6.73 -15.99 12.62
C GLY A 85 -6.90 -14.90 11.57
N ALA A 86 -8.11 -14.79 11.02
CA ALA A 86 -8.48 -13.74 10.09
C ALA A 86 -8.57 -12.38 10.83
N HIS A 87 -7.43 -11.78 11.13
CA HIS A 87 -7.37 -10.50 11.83
C HIS A 87 -7.36 -9.34 10.82
N THR A 88 -8.04 -8.24 11.15
CA THR A 88 -7.76 -6.93 10.56
C THR A 88 -7.33 -6.04 11.69
N GLU A 89 -6.28 -5.30 11.46
CA GLU A 89 -5.88 -4.23 12.34
C GLU A 89 -5.95 -2.91 11.59
N VAL A 90 -6.61 -1.94 12.20
CA VAL A 90 -6.60 -0.55 11.76
C VAL A 90 -5.56 0.21 12.59
N HIS A 91 -4.52 0.72 11.94
CA HIS A 91 -3.51 1.53 12.60
C HIS A 91 -3.62 2.98 12.17
N ASN A 92 -3.95 3.87 13.12
CA ASN A 92 -3.94 5.31 12.91
C ASN A 92 -2.63 5.91 13.43
N SER A 93 -1.84 6.49 12.54
CA SER A 93 -0.65 7.23 12.94
C SER A 93 -1.06 8.57 13.57
N ALA A 94 -1.36 8.54 14.86
CA ALA A 94 -1.55 9.73 15.70
C ALA A 94 -0.22 10.40 16.10
N ALA A 95 0.91 9.94 15.55
CA ALA A 95 2.20 10.55 15.80
C ALA A 95 2.16 12.02 15.36
N SER A 96 2.52 12.92 16.27
CA SER A 96 2.51 14.37 16.08
C SER A 96 3.43 14.83 14.95
N GLN A 97 4.33 13.98 14.47
CA GLN A 97 5.10 14.20 13.24
C GLN A 97 5.05 12.95 12.35
N PRO A 98 4.82 13.11 11.03
CA PRO A 98 4.97 12.02 10.07
C PRO A 98 6.41 11.52 10.06
N ASP A 99 6.61 10.24 9.78
CA ASP A 99 7.97 9.71 9.58
C ASP A 99 8.67 10.47 8.43
N PRO A 100 10.01 10.48 8.43
CA PRO A 100 10.79 11.23 7.44
C PRO A 100 10.39 10.99 5.98
N LEU A 101 10.01 9.77 5.60
CA LEU A 101 9.59 9.44 4.23
C LEU A 101 8.24 10.10 3.91
N ARG A 102 7.24 9.97 4.79
CA ARG A 102 5.94 10.65 4.63
C ARG A 102 6.09 12.17 4.56
N ARG A 103 6.89 12.76 5.45
CA ARG A 103 7.16 14.20 5.45
C ARG A 103 7.72 14.66 4.11
N TYR A 104 8.68 13.91 3.58
CA TYR A 104 9.30 14.21 2.30
C TYR A 104 8.30 14.14 1.13
N LEU A 105 7.43 13.13 1.13
CA LEU A 105 6.42 12.92 0.08
C LEU A 105 5.21 13.85 0.19
N GLY A 106 5.17 14.75 1.18
CA GLY A 106 4.00 15.58 1.44
C GLY A 106 2.78 14.80 1.95
N PHE A 107 3.01 13.60 2.49
CA PHE A 107 1.97 12.77 3.09
C PHE A 107 1.77 13.20 4.55
N GLY A 108 0.51 13.39 4.94
CA GLY A 108 0.10 13.77 6.29
C GLY A 108 -0.32 12.54 7.11
N ALA A 109 -1.58 12.57 7.55
CA ALA A 109 -2.18 11.49 8.32
C ALA A 109 -2.14 10.18 7.54
N LYS A 110 -1.85 9.08 8.25
CA LYS A 110 -1.81 7.72 7.72
C LYS A 110 -2.74 6.83 8.53
N CYS A 111 -3.59 6.08 7.86
CA CYS A 111 -4.35 4.98 8.42
C CYS A 111 -4.03 3.72 7.62
N SER A 112 -3.79 2.59 8.26
CA SER A 112 -3.46 1.35 7.57
C SER A 112 -4.40 0.22 7.96
N LEU A 113 -4.77 -0.61 7.00
CA LEU A 113 -5.40 -1.92 7.22
C LEU A 113 -4.36 -3.00 6.94
N ILE A 114 -4.15 -3.89 7.91
CA ILE A 114 -3.31 -5.09 7.77
C ILE A 114 -4.24 -6.29 7.92
N PHE A 115 -4.17 -7.26 7.01
CA PHE A 115 -4.94 -8.50 7.11
C PHE A 115 -4.28 -9.66 6.38
N GLU A 116 -4.60 -10.88 6.82
CA GLU A 116 -4.18 -12.12 6.18
C GLU A 116 -5.34 -12.75 5.39
N LYS A 117 -5.01 -13.35 4.24
CA LYS A 117 -5.90 -14.25 3.51
C LYS A 117 -5.12 -15.30 2.72
N ASN A 118 -5.36 -16.57 3.03
CA ASN A 118 -4.79 -17.74 2.33
C ASN A 118 -3.25 -17.77 2.31
N GLY A 119 -2.60 -17.45 3.44
CA GLY A 119 -1.15 -17.38 3.58
C GLY A 119 -0.53 -16.06 3.10
N GLN A 120 -1.32 -15.16 2.51
CA GLN A 120 -0.87 -13.87 2.02
C GLN A 120 -1.22 -12.76 3.02
N THR A 121 -0.23 -11.97 3.43
CA THR A 121 -0.48 -10.76 4.22
C THR A 121 -0.67 -9.57 3.27
N TYR A 122 -1.71 -8.78 3.47
CA TYR A 122 -1.99 -7.57 2.72
C TYR A 122 -1.82 -6.35 3.62
N TYR A 123 -1.20 -5.31 3.06
CA TYR A 123 -0.97 -4.05 3.72
C TYR A 123 -1.51 -2.90 2.89
N LEU A 124 -2.68 -2.39 3.29
CA LEU A 124 -3.34 -1.24 2.68
C LEU A 124 -3.02 0.00 3.50
N SER A 125 -2.36 0.99 2.90
CA SER A 125 -2.09 2.29 3.52
C SER A 125 -2.91 3.38 2.86
N LEU A 126 -3.62 4.15 3.69
CA LEU A 126 -4.42 5.31 3.34
C LEU A 126 -3.71 6.56 3.83
N TYR A 127 -3.57 7.55 2.96
CA TYR A 127 -2.89 8.80 3.26
C TYR A 127 -3.78 9.99 2.97
N ARG A 128 -3.65 11.01 3.81
CA ARG A 128 -4.09 12.38 3.52
C ARG A 128 -2.91 13.24 3.11
N ARG A 129 -3.20 14.39 2.52
CA ARG A 129 -2.24 15.46 2.29
C ARG A 129 -1.63 15.94 3.60
N ALA A 130 -0.39 16.41 3.55
CA ALA A 130 0.24 17.13 4.66
C ALA A 130 -0.63 18.32 5.13
N GLY A 131 -0.74 18.48 6.45
CA GLY A 131 -1.56 19.51 7.08
C GLY A 131 -3.01 19.09 7.36
N SER A 132 -3.49 17.98 6.76
CA SER A 132 -4.80 17.43 7.09
C SER A 132 -4.83 16.86 8.52
N PRO A 133 -5.98 16.92 9.20
CA PRO A 133 -6.13 16.32 10.53
C PRO A 133 -5.93 14.80 10.48
N HIS A 134 -5.61 14.19 11.63
CA HIS A 134 -5.59 12.74 11.78
C HIS A 134 -6.96 12.12 11.43
N PHE A 135 -6.95 10.84 11.06
CA PHE A 135 -8.19 10.09 10.94
C PHE A 135 -8.89 10.06 12.30
N SER A 136 -10.19 10.33 12.33
CA SER A 136 -10.97 10.24 13.55
C SER A 136 -11.25 8.79 13.93
N ASP A 137 -11.58 8.53 15.20
CA ASP A 137 -11.95 7.19 15.65
C ASP A 137 -13.15 6.64 14.88
N ALA A 138 -14.13 7.50 14.55
CA ALA A 138 -15.29 7.12 13.75
C ALA A 138 -14.89 6.65 12.34
N GLU A 139 -13.97 7.35 11.69
CA GLU A 139 -13.45 6.95 10.37
C GLU A 139 -12.70 5.61 10.47
N CYS A 140 -11.84 5.46 11.48
CA CYS A 140 -11.12 4.20 11.71
C CYS A 140 -12.08 3.04 11.97
N SER A 141 -13.11 3.22 12.80
CA SER A 141 -14.14 2.20 13.04
C SER A 141 -14.93 1.84 11.79
N MET A 142 -15.22 2.81 10.92
CA MET A 142 -15.88 2.52 9.63
C MET A 142 -14.97 1.73 8.70
N LEU A 143 -13.67 2.06 8.64
CA LEU A 143 -12.69 1.30 7.86
C LEU A 143 -12.54 -0.13 8.38
N GLU A 144 -12.56 -0.31 9.70
CA GLU A 144 -12.54 -1.63 10.34
C GLU A 144 -13.76 -2.47 9.94
N GLN A 145 -14.96 -1.88 9.95
CA GLN A 145 -16.19 -2.55 9.52
C GLN A 145 -16.20 -2.89 8.02
N LEU A 146 -15.54 -2.08 7.18
CA LEU A 146 -15.38 -2.37 5.76
C LEU A 146 -14.33 -3.43 5.47
N ALA A 147 -13.41 -3.69 6.40
CA ALA A 147 -12.29 -4.57 6.13
C ALA A 147 -12.70 -6.00 5.77
N PRO A 148 -13.60 -6.70 6.50
CA PRO A 148 -13.94 -8.10 6.18
C PRO A 148 -14.36 -8.34 4.72
N PRO A 149 -15.32 -7.58 4.14
CA PRO A 149 -15.67 -7.80 2.75
C PRO A 149 -14.60 -7.25 1.76
N LEU A 150 -13.75 -6.31 2.17
CA LEU A 150 -12.61 -5.86 1.35
C LEU A 150 -11.53 -6.93 1.22
N ARG A 151 -11.27 -7.74 2.27
CA ARG A 151 -10.22 -8.78 2.22
C ARG A 151 -10.43 -9.74 1.06
N GLY A 152 -11.66 -10.22 0.89
CA GLY A 152 -12.01 -11.17 -0.17
C GLY A 152 -11.84 -10.55 -1.56
N LEU A 153 -12.28 -9.30 -1.73
CA LEU A 153 -12.16 -8.59 -3.02
C LEU A 153 -10.70 -8.27 -3.36
N ILE A 154 -9.91 -7.80 -2.39
CA ILE A 154 -8.50 -7.51 -2.58
C ILE A 154 -7.73 -8.80 -2.94
N HIS A 155 -7.97 -9.89 -2.20
CA HIS A 155 -7.33 -11.16 -2.49
C HIS A 155 -7.72 -11.70 -3.87
N ALA A 156 -9.02 -11.63 -4.22
CA ALA A 156 -9.49 -12.05 -5.54
C ALA A 156 -8.90 -11.21 -6.67
N HIS A 157 -8.83 -9.88 -6.50
CA HIS A 157 -8.18 -8.99 -7.46
C HIS A 157 -6.72 -9.37 -7.64
N HIS A 158 -5.98 -9.52 -6.54
CA HIS A 158 -4.57 -9.87 -6.55
C HIS A 158 -4.30 -11.16 -7.33
N ARG A 159 -5.06 -12.23 -7.05
CA ARG A 159 -4.93 -13.52 -7.74
C ARG A 159 -5.17 -13.39 -9.24
N LEU A 160 -6.21 -12.67 -9.65
CA LEU A 160 -6.55 -12.49 -11.07
C LEU A 160 -5.50 -11.65 -11.82
N THR A 161 -4.87 -10.69 -11.15
CA THR A 161 -3.79 -9.90 -11.75
C THR A 161 -2.55 -10.77 -11.98
N HIS A 162 -2.17 -11.60 -11.00
CA HIS A 162 -1.05 -12.57 -11.14
C HIS A 162 -1.30 -13.58 -12.26
N GLU A 163 -2.49 -14.18 -12.34
CA GLU A 163 -2.84 -15.14 -13.41
C GLU A 163 -2.67 -14.54 -14.82
N ARG A 164 -3.03 -13.27 -15.00
CA ARG A 164 -2.83 -12.55 -16.27
C ARG A 164 -1.36 -12.27 -16.57
N GLU A 165 -0.57 -11.93 -15.56
CA GLU A 165 0.86 -11.68 -15.72
C GLU A 165 1.62 -12.96 -16.08
N GLU A 166 1.26 -14.10 -15.47
CA GLU A 166 1.79 -15.42 -15.80
C GLU A 166 1.41 -15.87 -17.21
N GLU A 167 0.16 -15.65 -17.64
CA GLU A 167 -0.27 -15.92 -19.03
C GLU A 167 0.45 -15.03 -20.05
N ALA A 168 0.85 -13.82 -19.66
CA ALA A 168 1.51 -12.85 -20.53
C ALA A 168 3.04 -13.00 -20.63
N TRP A 169 3.69 -13.83 -19.79
CA TRP A 169 5.16 -13.90 -19.70
C TRP A 169 5.74 -15.33 -19.83
N PRO A 170 6.57 -15.65 -20.86
CA PRO A 170 7.44 -16.81 -20.81
C PRO A 170 8.58 -16.55 -19.83
N SER A 171 8.59 -17.32 -18.73
CA SER A 171 9.55 -17.36 -17.63
C SER A 171 10.97 -16.84 -17.94
N GLN A 172 11.40 -15.77 -17.27
CA GLN A 172 12.82 -15.46 -17.07
C GLN A 172 13.08 -15.01 -15.63
N ALA A 173 14.12 -15.62 -15.08
CA ALA A 173 14.43 -15.73 -13.66
C ALA A 173 14.95 -14.44 -13.02
N ALA A 174 14.57 -14.32 -11.74
CA ALA A 174 15.22 -13.67 -10.61
C ALA A 174 16.44 -12.77 -10.88
N MET A 175 16.28 -11.48 -10.57
CA MET A 175 17.41 -10.55 -10.41
C MET A 175 17.47 -10.09 -8.95
N HIS A 176 18.28 -10.80 -8.16
CA HIS A 176 18.73 -10.35 -6.85
C HIS A 176 19.72 -9.18 -7.00
N SER A 177 19.59 -8.15 -6.17
CA SER A 177 20.78 -7.52 -5.57
C SER A 177 20.43 -6.78 -4.28
N HIS A 178 21.11 -7.19 -3.21
CA HIS A 178 21.25 -6.46 -1.96
C HIS A 178 22.12 -5.21 -2.20
N ASP A 179 21.67 -4.07 -1.69
CA ASP A 179 22.52 -2.89 -1.56
C ASP A 179 22.04 -2.11 -0.33
N CYS A 180 22.65 -2.29 0.85
CA CYS A 180 22.24 -1.53 2.04
C CYS A 180 22.79 -0.10 1.93
N ARG A 181 21.92 0.89 1.69
CA ARG A 181 22.29 2.33 1.69
C ARG A 181 21.72 3.01 2.93
N SER A 182 22.48 3.94 3.50
CA SER A 182 22.08 4.72 4.68
C SER A 182 20.83 5.58 4.42
N ALA A 183 20.09 5.90 5.48
CA ALA A 183 18.85 6.68 5.40
C ALA A 183 19.01 8.00 4.63
N GLU A 184 20.15 8.69 4.77
CA GLU A 184 20.44 9.95 4.06
C GLU A 184 20.54 9.78 2.53
N GLN A 185 21.17 8.71 2.03
CA GLN A 185 21.27 8.43 0.59
C GLN A 185 19.95 7.94 -0.01
N LEU A 186 19.12 7.32 0.82
CA LEU A 186 17.74 6.96 0.50
C LEU A 186 16.90 8.23 0.28
N PHE A 187 17.06 9.29 1.09
CA PHE A 187 16.41 10.59 0.85
C PHE A 187 16.82 11.26 -0.47
N PHE A 188 18.12 11.26 -0.80
CA PHE A 188 18.59 11.81 -2.08
C PHE A 188 18.00 11.09 -3.30
N SER A 189 17.75 9.79 -3.18
CA SER A 189 17.10 9.03 -4.24
C SER A 189 15.67 9.53 -4.47
N VAL A 190 14.88 9.77 -3.41
CA VAL A 190 13.50 10.29 -3.53
C VAL A 190 13.47 11.70 -4.15
N HIS A 191 14.51 12.50 -3.92
CA HIS A 191 14.67 13.83 -4.54
C HIS A 191 14.94 13.80 -6.04
N TYR A 192 15.73 12.83 -6.51
CA TYR A 192 15.92 12.62 -7.94
C TYR A 192 14.70 11.93 -8.60
N LEU A 193 13.87 11.27 -7.79
CA LEU A 193 12.71 10.49 -8.24
C LEU A 193 11.51 11.35 -8.62
N LEU A 194 11.20 12.39 -7.84
CA LEU A 194 10.07 13.29 -8.11
C LEU A 194 10.41 14.39 -9.14
N ALA A 195 11.69 14.73 -9.30
CA ALA A 195 12.12 15.80 -10.19
C ALA A 195 12.19 15.42 -11.69
N ARG A 196 12.02 14.15 -12.07
CA ARG A 196 12.06 13.71 -13.49
C ARG A 196 10.69 13.59 -14.16
N ASP A 197 9.59 13.72 -13.42
CA ASP A 197 8.22 13.67 -13.97
C ASP A 197 7.68 15.08 -14.32
N GLU A 198 8.42 16.16 -14.03
CA GLU A 198 8.09 17.55 -14.37
C GLU A 198 8.77 18.06 -15.67
N ALA A 199 9.38 17.19 -16.48
CA ALA A 199 10.09 17.55 -17.70
C ALA A 199 9.43 17.01 -18.98
#